data_AF-A0AAV5XWP4-F1
#
_entry.id   AF-A0AAV5XWP4-F1
#
_cell.length_a   1.000
_cell.length_b   1.000
_cell.length_c   1.000
_cell.angle_alpha   90.00
_cell.angle_beta   90.00
_cell.angle_gamma   90.00
#
_symmetry.space_group_name_H-M   'P 1'
#
loop_
_entity.id
_entity.type
_entity.pdbx_description
1 polymer ?
#
loop_
_entity_poly.entity_id
_entity_poly.type
_entity_poly.pdbx_seq_one_letter_code
_entity_poly.pdbx_strand_id
1 'polypeptide(L)'
;MRSIKSLAVGAGFGLVTLAIFVQGFLPAILPESRTTQVSRAVRTDLGAIKWVRYESSDYTPLEKLGRAVYVREGCWYCHSQYVRPVAGEELRWGPVSEAGEYAFDLPHLFSTRRIGPDLTRVGLKYAD
;
A
#
# COMPACT_ATOMS: atom_id res chain seq x y z
N MET A 1 -12.08 27.19 -47.12
CA MET A 1 -10.77 26.68 -46.65
C MET A 1 -10.61 27.08 -45.19
N ARG A 2 -10.46 26.14 -44.24
CA ARG A 2 -10.24 26.48 -42.82
C ARG A 2 -8.82 27.04 -42.64
N SER A 3 -8.66 28.12 -41.89
CA SER A 3 -7.36 28.76 -41.65
C SER A 3 -6.48 27.88 -40.77
N ILE A 4 -5.19 27.77 -41.09
CA ILE A 4 -4.19 27.03 -40.29
C ILE A 4 -4.23 27.45 -38.82
N LYS A 5 -4.47 28.75 -38.55
CA LYS A 5 -4.63 29.29 -37.19
C LYS A 5 -5.81 28.68 -36.45
N SER A 6 -6.96 28.52 -37.12
CA SER A 6 -8.16 27.90 -36.52
C SER A 6 -7.97 26.40 -36.24
N LEU A 7 -7.19 25.71 -37.07
CA LEU A 7 -6.82 24.31 -36.85
C LEU A 7 -5.89 24.16 -35.64
N ALA A 8 -4.88 25.04 -35.51
CA ALA A 8 -3.94 25.00 -34.39
C ALA A 8 -4.62 25.26 -33.03
N VAL A 9 -5.52 26.26 -32.96
CA VAL A 9 -6.28 26.55 -31.74
C VAL A 9 -7.22 25.40 -31.38
N GLY A 10 -7.92 24.82 -32.37
CA GLY A 10 -8.78 23.66 -32.16
C GLY A 10 -8.01 22.44 -31.67
N ALA A 11 -6.84 22.17 -32.25
CA ALA A 11 -5.96 21.08 -31.83
C ALA A 11 -5.44 21.30 -30.40
N GLY A 12 -5.02 22.52 -30.06
CA GLY A 12 -4.57 22.87 -28.70
C GLY A 12 -5.65 22.65 -27.65
N PHE A 13 -6.87 23.13 -27.90
CA PHE A 13 -8.00 22.89 -27.00
C PHE A 13 -8.34 21.40 -26.87
N GLY A 14 -8.31 20.66 -27.98
CA GLY A 14 -8.52 19.21 -27.99
C GLY A 14 -7.49 18.46 -27.13
N LEU A 15 -6.20 18.79 -27.26
CA LEU A 15 -5.14 18.17 -26.47
C LEU A 15 -5.25 18.49 -24.98
N VAL A 16 -5.56 19.74 -24.61
CA VAL A 16 -5.75 20.13 -23.21
C VAL A 16 -6.95 19.41 -22.60
N THR A 17 -8.06 19.34 -23.32
CA THR A 17 -9.27 18.63 -22.86
C THR A 17 -9.00 17.14 -22.69
N LEU A 18 -8.29 16.53 -23.65
CA LEU A 18 -7.88 15.13 -23.56
C LEU A 18 -6.96 14.87 -22.37
N ALA A 19 -6.00 15.76 -22.11
CA ALA A 19 -5.10 15.63 -20.97
C ALA A 19 -5.84 15.71 -19.63
N ILE A 20 -6.73 16.70 -19.45
CA ILE A 20 -7.57 16.83 -18.25
C ILE A 20 -8.43 15.58 -18.06
N PHE A 21 -9.02 15.07 -19.14
CA PHE A 21 -9.87 13.90 -19.07
C PHE A 21 -9.07 12.65 -18.67
N VAL A 22 -7.95 12.36 -19.35
CA VAL A 22 -7.18 11.13 -19.14
C VAL A 22 -6.41 11.15 -17.81
N GLN A 23 -5.93 12.31 -17.36
CA GLN A 23 -5.09 12.42 -16.15
C GLN A 23 -5.87 12.84 -14.89
N GLY A 24 -7.01 13.50 -15.04
CA GLY A 24 -7.80 13.99 -13.91
C GLY A 24 -9.14 13.26 -13.77
N PHE A 25 -9.99 13.38 -14.78
CA PHE A 25 -11.37 12.90 -14.70
C PHE A 25 -11.46 11.37 -14.69
N LEU A 26 -10.74 10.72 -15.60
CA LEU A 26 -10.78 9.27 -15.76
C LEU A 26 -10.26 8.54 -14.50
N PRO A 27 -9.09 8.88 -13.92
CA PRO A 27 -8.63 8.24 -12.69
C PRO A 27 -9.55 8.49 -11.49
N ALA A 28 -10.24 9.64 -11.44
CA ALA A 28 -11.17 9.95 -10.35
C ALA A 28 -12.44 9.09 -10.37
N ILE A 29 -12.83 8.57 -11.54
CA ILE A 29 -14.05 7.75 -11.71
C ILE A 29 -13.72 6.26 -11.69
N LEU A 30 -12.50 5.86 -12.06
CA LEU A 30 -12.08 4.47 -12.02
C LEU A 30 -11.84 4.03 -10.56
N PRO A 31 -12.68 3.12 -10.02
CA PRO A 31 -12.58 2.67 -8.64
C PRO A 31 -11.33 1.82 -8.39
N GLU A 32 -10.70 1.27 -9.44
CA GLU A 32 -9.44 0.53 -9.31
C GLU A 32 -8.29 1.40 -8.75
N SER A 33 -8.42 2.73 -8.82
CA SER A 33 -7.44 3.65 -8.22
C SER A 33 -7.48 3.68 -6.68
N ARG A 34 -8.57 3.21 -6.05
CA ARG A 34 -8.75 3.18 -4.59
C ARG A 34 -8.63 1.75 -4.08
N THR A 35 -7.40 1.24 -4.00
CA THR A 35 -7.14 -0.09 -3.45
C THR A 35 -7.20 -0.09 -1.92
N THR A 36 -8.40 -0.21 -1.35
CA THR A 36 -8.59 -0.44 0.10
C THR A 36 -8.44 -1.91 0.48
N GLN A 37 -8.48 -2.79 -0.51
CA GLN A 37 -8.31 -4.24 -0.36
C GLN A 37 -6.83 -4.60 -0.25
N VAL A 38 -6.44 -5.09 0.92
CA VAL A 38 -5.06 -5.45 1.28
C VAL A 38 -4.94 -6.92 1.69
N SER A 39 -3.72 -7.42 1.80
CA SER A 39 -3.43 -8.81 2.14
C SER A 39 -3.25 -8.98 3.66
N ARG A 40 -4.12 -9.76 4.31
CA ARG A 40 -4.06 -10.06 5.75
C ARG A 40 -3.97 -11.57 6.01
N ALA A 41 -3.21 -11.95 7.04
CA ALA A 41 -3.17 -13.33 7.53
C ALA A 41 -4.43 -13.64 8.37
N VAL A 42 -5.06 -14.78 8.10
CA VAL A 42 -6.14 -15.34 8.92
C VAL A 42 -5.82 -16.79 9.25
N ARG A 43 -6.17 -17.21 10.46
CA ARG A 43 -6.07 -18.60 10.90
C ARG A 43 -7.38 -19.32 10.56
N THR A 44 -7.28 -20.43 9.84
CA THR A 44 -8.43 -21.26 9.49
C THR A 44 -8.82 -22.17 10.66
N ASP A 45 -9.99 -22.80 10.58
CA ASP A 45 -10.46 -23.78 11.58
C ASP A 45 -9.50 -24.98 11.71
N LEU A 46 -8.75 -25.29 10.65
CA LEU A 46 -7.71 -26.32 10.62
C LEU A 46 -6.37 -25.84 11.21
N GLY A 47 -6.31 -24.61 11.73
CA GLY A 47 -5.10 -24.01 12.29
C GLY A 47 -4.09 -23.53 11.25
N ALA A 48 -4.40 -23.61 9.96
CA ALA A 48 -3.51 -23.15 8.90
C ALA A 48 -3.58 -21.62 8.74
N ILE A 49 -2.45 -21.00 8.40
CA ILE A 49 -2.40 -19.56 8.08
C ILE A 49 -2.65 -19.40 6.58
N LYS A 50 -3.64 -18.59 6.22
CA LYS A 50 -3.96 -18.25 4.82
C LYS A 50 -3.98 -16.74 4.62
N TRP A 51 -3.51 -16.31 3.45
CA TRP A 51 -3.61 -14.93 2.99
C TRP A 51 -4.99 -14.69 2.38
N VAL A 52 -5.70 -13.69 2.89
CA VAL A 52 -7.01 -13.28 2.39
C VAL A 52 -7.00 -11.79 2.07
N ARG A 53 -7.89 -11.39 1.17
CA ARG A 53 -8.16 -9.97 0.91
C ARG A 53 -9.00 -9.42 2.05
N TYR A 54 -8.59 -8.28 2.59
CA TYR A 54 -9.20 -7.61 3.72
C TYR A 54 -9.27 -6.12 3.43
N GLU A 55 -10.30 -5.44 3.93
CA GLU A 55 -10.39 -3.98 3.82
C GLU A 55 -9.52 -3.33 4.88
N SER A 56 -8.64 -2.40 4.49
CA SER A 56 -7.77 -1.69 5.44
C SER A 56 -8.57 -1.06 6.58
N SER A 57 -8.20 -1.38 7.82
CA SER A 57 -8.83 -0.86 9.04
C SER A 57 -7.82 -0.10 9.89
N ASP A 58 -8.29 0.88 10.65
CA ASP A 58 -7.46 1.54 11.66
C ASP A 58 -7.11 0.56 12.80
N TYR A 59 -6.02 0.86 13.49
CA TYR A 59 -5.55 0.11 14.65
C TYR A 59 -6.56 0.18 15.80
N THR A 60 -6.72 -0.93 16.52
CA THR A 60 -7.42 -0.92 17.81
C THR A 60 -6.66 -0.06 18.83
N PRO A 61 -7.32 0.42 19.91
CA PRO A 61 -6.65 1.22 20.93
C PRO A 61 -5.41 0.53 21.54
N LEU A 62 -5.47 -0.79 21.73
CA LEU A 62 -4.34 -1.56 22.27
C LEU A 62 -3.19 -1.66 21.26
N GLU A 63 -3.48 -1.91 19.99
CA GLU A 63 -2.46 -1.93 18.94
C GLU A 63 -1.80 -0.55 18.76
N LYS A 64 -2.55 0.55 18.90
CA LYS A 64 -1.98 1.92 18.89
C LYS A 64 -0.97 2.12 20.02
N LEU A 65 -1.26 1.61 21.22
CA LEU A 65 -0.31 1.64 22.34
C LEU A 65 0.91 0.78 22.07
N GLY A 66 0.73 -0.45 21.56
CA GLY A 66 1.84 -1.33 21.16
C GLY A 66 2.73 -0.71 20.09
N ARG A 67 2.13 -0.02 19.12
CA ARG A 67 2.84 0.74 18.08
C ARG A 67 3.64 1.89 18.66
N ALA A 68 3.10 2.63 19.64
CA ALA A 68 3.86 3.68 20.33
C ALA A 68 5.10 3.11 21.03
N VAL A 69 4.99 1.93 21.63
CA VAL A 69 6.15 1.20 22.20
C VAL A 69 7.14 0.82 21.10
N TYR A 70 6.68 0.22 20.00
CA TYR A 70 7.54 -0.16 18.86
C TYR A 70 8.36 1.02 18.31
N VAL A 71 7.75 2.20 18.22
CA VAL A 71 8.43 3.43 17.80
C VAL A 71 9.41 3.92 18.87
N ARG A 72 9.00 3.94 20.15
CA ARG A 72 9.82 4.39 21.27
C ARG A 72 11.09 3.56 21.46
N GLU A 73 10.97 2.24 21.35
CA GLU A 73 12.12 1.31 21.47
C GLU A 73 12.98 1.29 20.20
N GLY A 74 12.58 2.00 19.14
CA GLY A 74 13.35 2.10 17.91
C GLY A 74 13.42 0.79 17.12
N CYS A 75 12.44 -0.10 17.27
CA CYS A 75 12.42 -1.40 16.58
C CYS A 75 12.53 -1.25 15.05
N TRP A 76 11.96 -0.17 14.51
CA TRP A 76 12.02 0.18 13.09
C TRP A 76 13.45 0.46 12.58
N TYR A 77 14.43 0.75 13.43
CA TYR A 77 15.84 0.89 12.99
C TYR A 77 16.46 -0.44 12.55
N CYS A 78 15.99 -1.54 13.13
CA CYS A 78 16.50 -2.89 12.85
C CYS A 78 15.57 -3.68 11.92
N HIS A 79 14.26 -3.44 12.02
CA HIS A 79 13.23 -4.19 11.34
C HIS A 79 12.48 -3.34 10.34
N SER A 80 12.36 -3.83 9.10
CA SER A 80 11.47 -3.21 8.12
C SER A 80 10.04 -3.68 8.32
N GLN A 81 9.12 -2.83 7.88
CA GLN A 81 7.72 -3.19 7.68
C GLN A 81 7.33 -2.92 6.23
N TYR A 82 8.12 -3.46 5.29
CA TYR A 82 7.83 -3.35 3.86
C TYR A 82 8.45 -4.52 3.09
N VAL A 83 7.63 -5.48 2.67
CA VAL A 83 8.04 -6.60 1.80
C VAL A 83 8.11 -6.10 0.35
N ARG A 84 9.30 -6.16 -0.23
CA ARG A 84 9.59 -5.59 -1.54
C ARG A 84 9.23 -6.56 -2.67
N PRO A 85 8.77 -6.08 -3.84
CA PRO A 85 8.51 -6.90 -5.03
C PRO A 85 9.80 -7.27 -5.76
N VAL A 86 10.79 -7.82 -5.06
CA VAL A 86 12.11 -8.17 -5.63
C VAL A 86 12.60 -9.51 -5.10
N ALA A 87 13.44 -10.17 -5.89
CA ALA A 87 14.32 -11.28 -5.46
C ALA A 87 13.66 -12.36 -4.58
N GLY A 88 12.40 -12.72 -4.86
CA GLY A 88 11.68 -13.76 -4.12
C GLY A 88 11.45 -13.45 -2.64
N GLU A 89 11.44 -12.17 -2.25
CA GLU A 89 11.11 -11.77 -0.86
C GLU A 89 9.78 -12.32 -0.40
N GLU A 90 8.83 -12.48 -1.32
CA GLU A 90 7.51 -13.03 -1.03
C GLU A 90 7.55 -14.45 -0.47
N LEU A 91 8.52 -15.25 -0.90
CA LEU A 91 8.72 -16.62 -0.41
C LEU A 91 9.31 -16.62 1.01
N ARG A 92 10.04 -15.57 1.39
CA ARG A 92 10.69 -15.47 2.70
C ARG A 92 9.77 -14.87 3.75
N TRP A 93 9.07 -13.79 3.41
CA TRP A 93 8.31 -12.99 4.36
C TRP A 93 6.80 -13.12 4.19
N GLY A 94 6.30 -13.49 3.00
CA GLY A 94 4.88 -13.50 2.65
C GLY A 94 4.55 -12.46 1.58
N PRO A 95 3.27 -12.22 1.26
CA PRO A 95 2.86 -11.37 0.14
C PRO A 95 3.53 -9.99 0.15
N VAL A 96 3.87 -9.51 -1.04
CA VAL A 96 4.40 -8.16 -1.27
C VAL A 96 3.51 -7.12 -0.58
N SER A 97 4.14 -6.09 0.00
CA SER A 97 3.44 -5.00 0.67
C SER A 97 2.62 -4.16 -0.31
N GLU A 98 1.37 -3.90 0.05
CA GLU A 98 0.42 -3.11 -0.75
C GLU A 98 0.27 -1.70 -0.14
N ALA A 99 0.08 -0.67 -0.97
CA ALA A 99 0.04 0.71 -0.50
C ALA A 99 -1.09 0.97 0.53
N GLY A 100 -2.23 0.29 0.37
CA GLY A 100 -3.37 0.42 1.29
C GLY A 100 -3.09 -0.05 2.71
N GLU A 101 -2.06 -0.88 2.93
CA GLU A 101 -1.72 -1.40 4.27
C GLU A 101 -1.26 -0.30 5.22
N TYR A 102 -0.80 0.82 4.65
CA TYR A 102 -0.19 1.91 5.38
C TYR A 102 -1.09 3.15 5.42
N ALA A 103 -2.35 3.02 5.02
CA ALA A 103 -3.31 4.14 4.99
C ALA A 103 -3.50 4.78 6.37
N PHE A 104 -3.35 4.00 7.45
CA PHE A 104 -3.50 4.45 8.84
C PHE A 104 -2.15 4.61 9.58
N ASP A 105 -1.03 4.48 8.86
CA ASP A 105 0.31 4.55 9.43
C ASP A 105 0.86 5.96 9.43
N LEU A 106 0.70 6.67 10.55
CA LEU A 106 1.18 8.05 10.71
C LEU A 106 2.12 8.15 11.92
N PRO A 107 3.45 8.32 11.72
CA PRO A 107 4.19 8.24 10.46
C PRO A 107 4.36 6.80 9.98
N HIS A 108 4.58 6.55 8.69
CA HIS A 108 4.87 5.22 8.17
C HIS A 108 6.22 4.67 8.69
N LEU A 109 6.33 3.35 8.83
CA LEU A 109 7.47 2.66 9.48
C LEU A 109 8.18 1.65 8.56
N PHE A 110 8.33 1.97 7.28
CA PHE A 110 8.94 1.06 6.29
C PHE A 110 10.37 0.65 6.65
N SER A 111 11.07 1.50 7.42
CA SER A 111 12.50 1.45 7.66
C SER A 111 13.34 1.66 6.38
N THR A 112 14.63 1.88 6.55
CA THR A 112 15.62 1.98 5.46
C THR A 112 16.66 0.87 5.50
N ARG A 113 16.72 0.10 6.60
CA ARG A 113 17.72 -0.95 6.83
C ARG A 113 17.07 -2.17 7.47
N ARG A 114 17.58 -3.35 7.11
CA ARG A 114 17.22 -4.62 7.73
C ARG A 114 18.44 -5.23 8.40
N ILE A 115 18.51 -5.07 9.72
CA ILE A 115 19.44 -5.82 10.57
C ILE A 115 18.75 -7.10 11.03
N GLY A 116 17.47 -6.99 11.42
CA GLY A 116 16.57 -8.09 11.72
C GLY A 116 15.64 -8.45 10.55
N PRO A 117 14.81 -9.49 10.73
CA PRO A 117 13.77 -9.89 9.78
C PRO A 117 12.73 -8.77 9.53
N ASP A 118 12.06 -8.83 8.38
CA ASP A 118 10.90 -7.99 8.11
C ASP A 118 9.71 -8.41 8.99
N LEU A 119 8.96 -7.43 9.50
CA LEU A 119 7.85 -7.64 10.43
C LEU A 119 6.46 -7.34 9.85
N THR A 120 6.32 -7.04 8.56
CA THR A 120 4.99 -6.74 7.96
C THR A 120 4.02 -7.93 8.11
N ARG A 121 4.54 -9.15 8.05
CA ARG A 121 3.75 -10.39 7.88
C ARG A 121 3.85 -11.33 9.09
N VAL A 122 4.09 -10.81 10.28
CA VAL A 122 4.26 -11.63 11.51
C VAL A 122 2.96 -11.97 12.22
N GLY A 123 1.86 -11.31 11.87
CA GLY A 123 0.55 -11.57 12.46
C GLY A 123 0.18 -13.06 12.37
N LEU A 124 -0.19 -13.66 13.49
CA LEU A 124 -0.57 -15.07 13.65
C LEU A 124 0.54 -16.11 13.36
N LYS A 125 1.76 -15.65 13.02
CA LYS A 125 2.91 -16.52 12.70
C LYS A 125 3.53 -17.16 13.95
N TYR A 126 3.53 -16.41 15.05
CA TYR A 126 4.01 -16.85 16.36
C TYR A 126 2.87 -16.81 17.37
N ALA A 127 2.98 -17.59 18.43
CA ALA A 127 2.11 -17.44 19.59
C ALA A 127 2.55 -16.21 20.40
N ASP A 128 1.58 -15.56 21.07
CA ASP A 128 1.82 -14.44 21.98
C ASP A 128 2.45 -14.89 23.31
#